data_AF-A0A2Z5IQ52-F1
#
_entry.id   AF-A0A2Z5IQ52-F1
#
_cell.length_a   1.000
_cell.length_b   1.000
_cell.length_c   1.000
_cell.angle_alpha   90.00
_cell.angle_beta   90.00
_cell.angle_gamma   90.00
#
_symmetry.space_group_name_H-M   'P 1'
#
loop_
_entity.id
_entity.type
_entity.pdbx_description
1 polymer ?
#
loop_
_entity_poly.entity_id
_entity_poly.type
_entity_poly.pdbx_seq_one_letter_code
_entity_poly.pdbx_strand_id
1 'polypeptide(L)'
;MLKKNGKKTKILISLLATQFVALPIAMVACNNTNKKTETTTNNFDKSDVNREGSLIGDELREKVNDVIKNSSFTFTDLAKEEYNALNSPIKKDQYIKSLWEKITKWFASSKDHLDRFAFLPETLRNPEFRKYLNVNIPNLEYFVGNHEVHCYFDYDETQRNIYYHYKIKCLDGRQNEGQGDVFLNLGQDN
;
A
#
# COMPACT_ATOMS: atom_id res chain seq x y z
N MET A 1 -55.82 -35.20 -26.10
CA MET A 1 -55.59 -36.46 -25.34
C MET A 1 -54.19 -36.96 -25.65
N LEU A 2 -53.42 -37.32 -24.61
CA LEU A 2 -52.20 -38.15 -24.62
C LEU A 2 -50.97 -37.59 -25.36
N LYS A 3 -49.72 -37.73 -24.92
CA LYS A 3 -49.06 -38.03 -23.63
C LYS A 3 -47.56 -37.83 -23.90
N LYS A 4 -46.84 -37.26 -22.93
CA LYS A 4 -45.38 -37.26 -22.65
C LYS A 4 -44.44 -38.04 -23.59
N ASN A 5 -43.23 -37.50 -23.80
CA ASN A 5 -42.03 -37.99 -23.10
C ASN A 5 -40.79 -37.11 -23.36
N GLY A 6 -40.27 -36.52 -22.28
CA GLY A 6 -38.98 -35.84 -22.27
C GLY A 6 -37.82 -36.82 -22.26
N LYS A 7 -36.66 -36.34 -22.74
CA LYS A 7 -35.36 -36.96 -22.47
C LYS A 7 -34.49 -35.90 -21.79
N LYS A 8 -34.30 -36.09 -20.48
CA LYS A 8 -33.24 -35.45 -19.70
C LYS A 8 -32.00 -36.32 -19.85
N THR A 9 -30.97 -35.81 -20.53
CA THR A 9 -29.67 -36.49 -20.62
C THR A 9 -28.95 -36.25 -19.29
N LYS A 10 -28.86 -37.31 -18.48
CA LYS A 10 -28.02 -37.37 -17.29
C LYS A 10 -26.64 -37.84 -17.75
N ILE A 11 -25.62 -37.00 -17.59
CA ILE A 11 -24.23 -37.43 -17.68
C ILE A 11 -23.78 -37.72 -16.24
N LEU A 12 -23.77 -39.00 -15.88
CA LEU A 12 -22.98 -39.51 -14.77
C LEU A 12 -21.54 -39.61 -15.26
N ILE A 13 -20.62 -38.88 -14.66
CA ILE A 13 -19.19 -39.19 -14.75
C ILE A 13 -18.74 -39.70 -13.38
N SER A 14 -18.17 -40.88 -13.46
CA SER A 14 -17.75 -41.78 -12.41
C SER A 14 -16.76 -41.15 -11.43
N LEU A 15 -17.03 -41.38 -10.15
CA LEU A 15 -16.08 -41.30 -9.05
C LEU A 15 -14.93 -42.29 -9.31
N LEU A 16 -13.70 -41.83 -9.34
CA LEU A 16 -12.51 -42.67 -9.22
C LEU A 16 -11.81 -42.27 -7.92
N ALA A 17 -12.06 -43.06 -6.88
CA ALA A 17 -11.23 -43.14 -5.69
C ALA A 17 -10.01 -43.99 -6.01
N THR A 18 -8.82 -43.54 -5.59
CA THR A 18 -7.55 -44.26 -5.31
C THR A 18 -6.42 -43.24 -5.55
N GLN A 19 -5.37 -43.06 -4.74
CA GLN A 19 -4.86 -43.71 -3.53
C GLN A 19 -3.99 -42.66 -2.81
N PHE A 20 -4.06 -42.63 -1.48
CA PHE A 20 -3.09 -41.95 -0.63
C PHE A 20 -1.73 -42.62 -0.81
N VAL A 21 -0.76 -41.91 -1.38
CA VAL A 21 0.65 -42.25 -1.21
C VAL A 21 1.16 -41.44 -0.04
N ALA A 22 1.24 -42.10 1.12
CA ALA A 22 1.94 -41.60 2.28
C ALA A 22 3.43 -41.47 1.93
N LEU A 23 3.94 -40.24 1.90
CA LEU A 23 5.37 -39.99 1.84
C LEU A 23 5.98 -40.30 3.23
N PRO A 24 7.11 -41.01 3.28
CA PRO A 24 7.79 -41.29 4.54
C PRO A 24 8.36 -39.99 5.12
N ILE A 25 7.96 -39.68 6.36
CA ILE A 25 8.64 -38.69 7.20
C ILE A 25 10.01 -39.28 7.53
N ALA A 26 11.03 -38.85 6.81
CA ALA A 26 12.40 -39.08 7.21
C ALA A 26 12.64 -38.29 8.51
N MET A 27 12.67 -39.00 9.64
CA MET A 27 13.24 -38.50 10.88
C MET A 27 14.74 -38.31 10.68
N VAL A 28 15.15 -37.06 10.45
CA VAL A 28 16.55 -36.68 10.66
C VAL A 28 16.73 -36.42 12.15
N ALA A 29 17.27 -37.41 12.84
CA ALA A 29 17.89 -37.22 14.14
C ALA A 29 19.21 -36.47 13.94
N CYS A 30 19.22 -35.16 14.25
CA CYS A 30 20.46 -34.43 14.48
C CYS A 30 20.78 -34.51 15.98
N ASN A 31 21.69 -35.42 16.33
CA ASN A 31 22.30 -35.45 17.64
C ASN A 31 23.41 -34.40 17.68
N ASN A 32 23.19 -33.38 18.52
CA ASN A 32 24.08 -32.32 19.01
C ASN A 32 25.43 -32.06 18.32
N THR A 33 25.51 -30.87 17.71
CA THR A 33 26.63 -29.95 17.97
C THR A 33 26.08 -28.53 17.90
N ASN A 34 26.16 -27.80 19.02
CA ASN A 34 25.66 -26.44 19.18
C ASN A 34 26.09 -25.54 18.01
N LYS A 35 25.18 -25.31 17.07
CA LYS A 35 25.23 -24.20 16.13
C LYS A 35 23.92 -23.43 16.26
N LYS A 36 24.06 -22.17 16.65
CA LYS A 36 23.01 -21.17 16.74
C LYS A 36 22.09 -21.25 15.52
N THR A 37 20.88 -21.73 15.74
CA THR A 37 19.76 -21.45 14.85
C THR A 37 19.20 -20.13 15.33
N GLU A 38 19.61 -19.04 14.67
CA GLU A 38 18.91 -17.76 14.76
C GLU A 38 17.54 -17.97 14.13
N THR A 39 16.57 -18.35 14.97
CA THR A 39 15.20 -17.92 14.76
C THR A 39 15.29 -16.40 14.70
N THR A 40 15.17 -15.80 13.51
CA THR A 40 14.92 -14.35 13.40
C THR A 40 13.48 -14.08 13.84
N THR A 41 13.14 -14.42 15.09
CA THR A 41 12.40 -13.48 15.90
C THR A 41 13.21 -12.21 15.81
N ASN A 42 12.69 -11.19 15.13
CA ASN A 42 13.15 -9.82 15.33
C ASN A 42 12.89 -9.53 16.81
N ASN A 43 13.83 -9.96 17.66
CA ASN A 43 14.04 -9.39 18.97
C ASN A 43 14.47 -7.97 18.67
N PHE A 44 13.48 -7.11 18.40
CA PHE A 44 13.58 -5.72 18.75
C PHE A 44 13.85 -5.74 20.24
N ASP A 45 15.14 -5.63 20.55
CA ASP A 45 15.62 -5.44 21.89
C ASP A 45 14.77 -4.33 22.49
N LYS A 46 13.96 -4.66 23.50
CA LYS A 46 13.12 -3.71 24.23
C LYS A 46 13.97 -2.86 25.19
N SER A 47 15.26 -2.73 24.89
CA SER A 47 16.19 -1.84 25.57
C SER A 47 15.92 -0.41 25.09
N ASP A 48 15.29 0.37 25.96
CA ASP A 48 15.10 1.82 25.90
C ASP A 48 14.78 2.43 24.53
N VAL A 49 13.47 2.53 24.25
CA VAL A 49 12.89 3.28 23.11
C VAL A 49 13.10 4.80 23.23
N ASN A 50 13.74 5.27 24.32
CA ASN A 50 14.29 6.62 24.44
C ASN A 50 15.67 6.72 23.77
N ARG A 51 15.71 6.56 22.45
CA ARG A 51 16.83 7.10 21.67
C ARG A 51 16.67 8.62 21.65
N GLU A 52 17.67 9.33 22.17
CA GLU A 52 17.71 10.80 22.20
C GLU A 52 17.30 11.38 20.83
N GLY A 53 16.18 12.12 20.80
CA GLY A 53 15.71 12.85 19.61
C GLY A 53 14.44 12.33 18.93
N SER A 54 13.84 11.21 19.36
CA SER A 54 12.52 10.80 18.86
C SER A 54 11.39 11.57 19.54
N LEU A 55 10.48 12.14 18.73
CA LEU A 55 9.32 12.88 19.22
C LEU A 55 8.22 11.93 19.70
N ILE A 56 7.49 12.34 20.73
CA ILE A 56 6.39 11.56 21.33
C ILE A 56 5.15 12.44 21.57
N GLY A 57 3.99 11.82 21.74
CA GLY A 57 2.78 12.51 22.22
C GLY A 57 2.36 13.72 21.36
N ASP A 58 2.19 14.89 21.98
CA ASP A 58 1.74 16.10 21.30
C ASP A 58 2.79 16.68 20.34
N GLU A 59 4.08 16.54 20.65
CA GLU A 59 5.18 16.97 19.78
C GLU A 59 5.24 16.11 18.51
N LEU A 60 5.00 14.80 18.64
CA LEU A 60 4.87 13.89 17.51
C LEU A 60 3.69 14.31 16.61
N ARG A 61 2.54 14.62 17.23
CA ARG A 61 1.34 15.06 16.50
C ARG A 61 1.57 16.39 15.77
N GLU A 62 2.23 17.34 16.42
CA GLU A 62 2.58 18.62 15.79
C GLU A 62 3.52 18.41 14.60
N LYS A 63 4.54 17.55 14.75
CA LYS A 63 5.47 17.28 13.66
C LYS A 63 4.85 16.50 12.51
N VAL A 64 3.94 15.56 12.81
CA VAL A 64 3.11 14.90 11.80
C VAL A 64 2.29 15.93 11.02
N ASN A 65 1.62 16.85 11.71
CA ASN A 65 0.83 17.91 11.06
C ASN A 65 1.71 18.82 10.19
N ASP A 66 2.93 19.13 10.65
CA ASP A 66 3.93 19.87 9.87
C ASP A 66 4.35 19.10 8.61
N VAL A 67 4.56 17.77 8.71
CA VAL A 67 4.81 16.91 7.56
C VAL A 67 3.64 16.93 6.58
N ILE A 68 2.38 16.82 7.04
CA ILE A 68 1.19 16.94 6.17
C ILE A 68 1.20 18.26 5.42
N LYS A 69 1.36 19.35 6.17
CA LYS A 69 1.21 20.70 5.65
C LYS A 69 2.25 21.00 4.57
N ASN A 70 3.44 20.43 4.70
CA ASN A 70 4.55 20.62 3.77
C ASN A 70 4.68 19.48 2.74
N SER A 71 3.86 18.44 2.88
CA SER A 71 3.70 17.38 1.89
C SER A 71 2.94 17.88 0.67
N SER A 72 3.31 17.36 -0.50
CA SER A 72 2.62 17.71 -1.74
C SER A 72 2.43 16.51 -2.65
N PHE A 73 1.29 16.49 -3.33
CA PHE A 73 1.00 15.59 -4.42
C PHE A 73 0.56 16.43 -5.61
N THR A 74 1.34 16.46 -6.69
CA THR A 74 1.07 17.35 -7.82
C THR A 74 1.27 16.64 -9.14
N PHE A 75 0.70 17.22 -10.20
CA PHE A 75 1.13 16.90 -11.55
C PHE A 75 2.60 17.30 -11.79
N THR A 76 3.21 16.62 -12.76
CA THR A 76 4.34 17.13 -13.52
C THR A 76 3.87 18.19 -14.52
N ASP A 77 4.80 18.93 -15.14
CA ASP A 77 4.44 19.90 -16.17
C ASP A 77 3.70 19.25 -17.35
N LEU A 78 4.18 18.08 -17.81
CA LEU A 78 3.52 17.30 -18.86
C LEU A 78 2.07 16.95 -18.50
N ALA A 79 1.84 16.35 -17.34
CA ALA A 79 0.49 15.94 -16.94
C ALA A 79 -0.43 17.14 -16.70
N LYS A 80 0.13 18.26 -16.23
CA LYS A 80 -0.61 19.51 -16.05
C LYS A 80 -1.05 20.09 -17.39
N GLU A 81 -0.18 20.09 -18.38
CA GLU A 81 -0.51 20.50 -19.76
C GLU A 81 -1.59 19.59 -20.36
N GLU A 82 -1.43 18.27 -20.28
CA GLU A 82 -2.42 17.29 -20.75
C GLU A 82 -3.78 17.48 -20.08
N TYR A 83 -3.80 17.69 -18.77
CA TYR A 83 -5.03 17.90 -17.99
C TYR A 83 -5.72 19.23 -18.34
N ASN A 84 -4.96 20.31 -18.47
CA ASN A 84 -5.50 21.64 -18.76
C ASN A 84 -5.99 21.79 -20.21
N ALA A 85 -5.48 20.98 -21.14
CA ALA A 85 -5.99 20.91 -22.51
C ALA A 85 -7.40 20.30 -22.61
N LEU A 86 -7.93 19.71 -21.52
CA LEU A 86 -9.25 19.11 -21.49
C LEU A 86 -10.34 20.15 -21.21
N ASN A 87 -11.15 20.45 -22.23
CA ASN A 87 -12.19 21.49 -22.19
C ASN A 87 -13.50 21.09 -21.47
N SER A 88 -13.53 19.99 -20.70
CA SER A 88 -14.76 19.54 -20.04
C SER A 88 -14.45 18.85 -18.71
N PRO A 89 -15.24 19.13 -17.65
CA PRO A 89 -15.11 18.45 -16.37
C PRO A 89 -15.12 16.92 -16.50
N ILE A 90 -16.01 16.37 -17.34
CA ILE A 90 -16.12 14.91 -17.54
C ILE A 90 -14.81 14.32 -18.06
N LYS A 91 -14.15 15.01 -19.00
CA LYS A 91 -12.87 14.55 -19.56
C LYS A 91 -11.75 14.65 -18.52
N LYS A 92 -11.73 15.74 -17.74
CA LYS A 92 -10.80 15.91 -16.62
C LYS A 92 -10.96 14.77 -15.61
N ASP A 93 -12.19 14.42 -15.24
CA ASP A 93 -12.45 13.29 -14.34
C ASP A 93 -12.00 11.94 -14.91
N GLN A 94 -12.24 11.70 -16.21
CA GLN A 94 -11.77 10.50 -16.90
C GLN A 94 -10.24 10.42 -16.91
N TYR A 95 -9.57 11.55 -17.05
CA TYR A 95 -8.11 11.62 -16.98
C TYR A 95 -7.60 11.23 -15.58
N ILE A 96 -8.24 11.73 -14.50
CA ILE A 96 -7.91 11.31 -13.13
C ILE A 96 -8.14 9.81 -12.93
N LYS A 97 -9.26 9.27 -13.39
CA LYS A 97 -9.52 7.82 -13.34
C LYS A 97 -8.46 7.02 -14.10
N SER A 98 -8.04 7.48 -15.28
CA SER A 98 -6.98 6.82 -16.05
C SER A 98 -5.64 6.86 -15.33
N LEU A 99 -5.30 7.97 -14.66
CA LEU A 99 -4.11 8.05 -13.81
C LEU A 99 -4.20 7.09 -12.64
N TRP A 100 -5.35 6.97 -11.99
CA TRP A 100 -5.57 5.99 -10.94
C TRP A 100 -5.33 4.56 -11.43
N GLU A 101 -5.90 4.18 -12.58
CA GLU A 101 -5.65 2.87 -13.20
C GLU A 101 -4.17 2.63 -13.57
N LYS A 102 -3.40 3.68 -13.86
CA LYS A 102 -1.96 3.57 -14.06
C LYS A 102 -1.23 3.33 -12.73
N ILE A 103 -1.59 4.05 -11.67
CA ILE A 103 -1.03 3.85 -10.32
C ILE A 103 -1.24 2.40 -9.86
N THR A 104 -2.45 1.85 -9.99
CA THR A 104 -2.71 0.46 -9.57
C THR A 104 -1.84 -0.56 -10.30
N LYS A 105 -1.44 -0.27 -11.54
CA LYS A 105 -0.51 -1.11 -12.32
C LYS A 105 0.94 -0.90 -11.90
N TRP A 106 1.37 0.36 -11.75
CA TRP A 106 2.75 0.69 -11.37
C TRP A 106 3.12 0.18 -9.98
N PHE A 107 2.16 0.13 -9.06
CA PHE A 107 2.34 -0.31 -7.68
C PHE A 107 1.69 -1.66 -7.39
N ALA A 108 1.33 -2.44 -8.43
CA ALA A 108 0.67 -3.74 -8.28
C ALA A 108 1.48 -4.75 -7.43
N SER A 109 2.82 -4.64 -7.45
CA SER A 109 3.73 -5.48 -6.66
C SER A 109 4.04 -4.90 -5.28
N SER A 110 3.55 -3.70 -4.97
CA SER A 110 3.80 -2.98 -3.73
C SER A 110 2.48 -2.77 -2.99
N LYS A 111 1.82 -3.88 -2.63
CA LYS A 111 0.61 -3.83 -1.81
C LYS A 111 0.92 -4.08 -0.35
N ASP A 112 0.22 -3.39 0.54
CA ASP A 112 0.29 -3.70 1.97
C ASP A 112 -0.62 -4.89 2.35
N HIS A 113 -0.62 -5.23 3.64
CA HIS A 113 -1.43 -6.32 4.19
C HIS A 113 -2.96 -6.12 4.05
N LEU A 114 -3.40 -4.92 3.67
CA LEU A 114 -4.81 -4.58 3.40
C LEU A 114 -5.08 -4.44 1.90
N ASP A 115 -4.18 -4.93 1.04
CA ASP A 115 -4.28 -4.86 -0.42
C ASP A 115 -4.26 -3.42 -0.99
N ARG A 116 -3.78 -2.44 -0.22
CA ARG A 116 -3.66 -1.04 -0.65
C ARG A 116 -2.35 -0.81 -1.40
N PHE A 117 -2.33 0.09 -2.37
CA PHE A 117 -1.16 0.39 -3.20
C PHE A 117 -0.14 1.23 -2.43
N ALA A 118 0.63 0.54 -1.59
CA ALA A 118 1.67 1.11 -0.75
C ALA A 118 2.88 1.56 -1.58
N PHE A 119 3.62 2.53 -1.05
CA PHE A 119 4.85 2.97 -1.67
C PHE A 119 5.95 3.26 -0.65
N LEU A 120 7.17 3.15 -1.16
CA LEU A 120 8.41 3.51 -0.49
C LEU A 120 9.11 4.58 -1.34
N PRO A 121 10.09 5.32 -0.79
CA PRO A 121 10.85 6.30 -1.58
C PRO A 121 11.44 5.73 -2.87
N GLU A 122 11.83 4.45 -2.88
CA GLU A 122 12.37 3.75 -4.02
C GLU A 122 11.31 3.51 -5.11
N THR A 123 10.08 3.16 -4.73
CA THR A 123 9.01 2.88 -5.70
C THR A 123 8.51 4.16 -6.39
N LEU A 124 8.60 5.31 -5.71
CA LEU A 124 8.38 6.64 -6.31
C LEU A 124 9.41 6.99 -7.40
N ARG A 125 10.54 6.28 -7.49
CA ARG A 125 11.52 6.47 -8.57
C ARG A 125 11.10 5.82 -9.90
N ASN A 126 9.96 5.14 -9.94
CA ASN A 126 9.42 4.56 -11.16
C ASN A 126 9.33 5.63 -12.27
N PRO A 127 10.03 5.47 -13.41
CA PRO A 127 10.11 6.49 -14.44
C PRO A 127 8.76 6.75 -15.11
N GLU A 128 7.88 5.75 -15.22
CA GLU A 128 6.55 5.92 -15.80
C GLU A 128 5.63 6.69 -14.86
N PHE A 129 5.74 6.48 -13.55
CA PHE A 129 5.02 7.27 -12.55
C PHE A 129 5.48 8.75 -12.58
N ARG A 130 6.80 8.96 -12.56
CA ARG A 130 7.41 10.30 -12.53
C ARG A 130 7.22 11.12 -13.81
N LYS A 131 6.69 10.52 -14.89
CA LYS A 131 6.24 11.29 -16.07
C LYS A 131 5.01 12.13 -15.77
N TYR A 132 4.14 11.68 -14.85
CA TYR A 132 2.84 12.30 -14.63
C TYR A 132 2.67 12.90 -13.25
N LEU A 133 3.31 12.32 -12.23
CA LEU A 133 3.02 12.62 -10.84
C LEU A 133 4.29 12.88 -10.05
N ASN A 134 4.22 13.86 -9.15
CA ASN A 134 5.25 14.20 -8.18
C ASN A 134 4.69 14.06 -6.77
N VAL A 135 5.40 13.30 -5.94
CA VAL A 135 5.12 13.17 -4.51
C VAL A 135 6.32 13.73 -3.75
N ASN A 136 6.05 14.71 -2.90
CA ASN A 136 7.03 15.21 -1.93
C ASN A 136 6.53 14.86 -0.53
N ILE A 137 7.36 14.15 0.21
CA ILE A 137 7.17 13.89 1.64
C ILE A 137 8.35 14.57 2.35
N PRO A 138 8.11 15.56 3.22
CA PRO A 138 9.14 16.25 3.99
C PRO A 138 10.00 15.29 4.81
N ASN A 139 11.15 15.81 5.25
CA ASN A 139 12.14 15.02 5.99
C ASN A 139 11.53 14.26 7.19
N LEU A 140 11.67 12.93 7.14
CA LEU A 140 11.15 11.99 8.14
C LEU A 140 12.19 11.58 9.19
N GLU A 141 13.36 12.24 9.26
CA GLU A 141 14.45 11.92 10.20
C GLU A 141 14.00 11.80 11.66
N TYR A 142 13.05 12.63 12.09
CA TYR A 142 12.49 12.61 13.45
C TYR A 142 11.75 11.31 13.81
N PHE A 143 11.40 10.48 12.82
CA PHE A 143 10.66 9.23 12.99
C PHE A 143 11.56 7.98 12.91
N VAL A 144 12.83 8.15 12.56
CA VAL A 144 13.75 7.03 12.31
C VAL A 144 14.00 6.22 13.58
N GLY A 145 13.90 4.90 13.46
CA GLY A 145 14.31 3.94 14.49
C GLY A 145 13.29 3.65 15.59
N ASN A 146 12.25 4.48 15.74
CA ASN A 146 11.20 4.34 16.75
C ASN A 146 9.77 4.40 16.20
N HIS A 147 9.60 4.68 14.91
CA HIS A 147 8.30 4.74 14.25
C HIS A 147 8.29 3.95 12.95
N GLU A 148 7.12 3.42 12.62
CA GLU A 148 6.78 2.92 11.29
C GLU A 148 6.04 3.99 10.51
N VAL A 149 6.47 4.22 9.27
CA VAL A 149 5.78 5.10 8.33
C VAL A 149 5.12 4.24 7.25
N HIS A 150 3.82 4.36 7.13
CA HIS A 150 2.99 3.65 6.17
C HIS A 150 2.43 4.66 5.18
N CYS A 151 2.70 4.50 3.89
CA CYS A 151 2.16 5.36 2.85
C CYS A 151 1.50 4.53 1.75
N TYR A 152 0.33 4.95 1.27
CA TYR A 152 -0.35 4.30 0.16
C TYR A 152 -1.16 5.30 -0.68
N PHE A 153 -1.38 4.95 -1.95
CA PHE A 153 -2.29 5.69 -2.83
C PHE A 153 -3.70 5.11 -2.78
N ASP A 154 -4.70 5.97 -2.93
CA ASP A 154 -6.10 5.59 -3.08
C ASP A 154 -6.89 6.65 -3.88
N TYR A 155 -8.12 6.32 -4.25
CA TYR A 155 -9.02 7.17 -5.02
C TYR A 155 -10.29 7.48 -4.21
N ASP A 156 -10.54 8.77 -3.98
CA ASP A 156 -11.76 9.25 -3.33
C ASP A 156 -12.85 9.41 -4.40
N GLU A 157 -13.90 8.59 -4.33
CA GLU A 157 -15.01 8.65 -5.29
C GLU A 157 -15.87 9.92 -5.16
N THR A 158 -15.93 10.50 -3.96
CA THR A 158 -16.75 11.69 -3.66
C THR A 158 -16.08 12.96 -4.22
N GLN A 159 -14.79 13.11 -3.95
CA GLN A 159 -13.97 14.20 -4.48
C GLN A 159 -13.50 13.94 -5.92
N ARG A 160 -13.64 12.69 -6.39
CA ARG A 160 -13.24 12.23 -7.72
C ARG A 160 -11.77 12.49 -7.99
N ASN A 161 -10.95 12.30 -6.96
CA ASN A 161 -9.55 12.66 -6.95
C ASN A 161 -8.68 11.54 -6.35
N ILE A 162 -7.42 11.53 -6.73
CA ILE A 162 -6.42 10.62 -6.16
C ILE A 162 -5.81 11.31 -4.94
N TYR A 163 -5.56 10.53 -3.90
CA TYR A 163 -4.80 10.98 -2.75
C TYR A 163 -3.73 9.95 -2.42
N TYR A 164 -2.75 10.38 -1.63
CA TYR A 164 -2.01 9.42 -0.81
C TYR A 164 -2.33 9.64 0.66
N HIS A 165 -2.46 8.53 1.36
CA HIS A 165 -2.51 8.50 2.81
C HIS A 165 -1.09 8.28 3.33
N TYR A 166 -0.78 8.89 4.45
CA TYR A 166 0.39 8.54 5.23
C TYR A 166 0.00 8.40 6.70
N LYS A 167 0.64 7.44 7.37
CA LYS A 167 0.44 7.13 8.78
C LYS A 167 1.78 6.87 9.44
N ILE A 168 2.00 7.53 10.57
CA ILE A 168 3.18 7.37 11.40
C ILE A 168 2.74 6.73 12.72
N LYS A 169 3.25 5.53 12.98
CA LYS A 169 2.92 4.71 14.15
C LYS A 169 4.16 4.51 14.99
N CYS A 170 4.07 4.77 16.30
CA CYS A 170 5.17 4.47 17.21
C CYS A 170 5.32 2.96 17.44
N LEU A 171 6.57 2.48 17.51
CA LEU A 171 6.91 1.07 17.71
C LEU A 171 6.68 0.61 19.16
N ASP A 172 6.60 1.52 20.12
CA ASP A 172 6.39 1.18 21.54
C ASP A 172 4.94 0.84 21.89
N GLY A 173 3.98 1.12 20.98
CA GLY A 173 2.55 0.91 21.17
C GLY A 173 1.92 1.74 22.31
N ARG A 174 2.66 2.69 22.89
CA ARG A 174 2.25 3.53 24.02
C ARG A 174 1.87 4.95 23.61
N GLN A 175 2.10 5.32 22.35
CA GLN A 175 1.95 6.69 21.87
C GLN A 175 0.86 6.86 20.81
N ASN A 176 0.41 8.11 20.66
CA ASN A 176 -0.60 8.49 19.66
C ASN A 176 -0.04 8.34 18.24
N GLU A 177 -0.81 7.68 17.38
CA GLU A 177 -0.53 7.57 15.96
C GLU A 177 -0.91 8.89 15.25
N GLY A 178 -0.11 9.31 14.28
CA GLY A 178 -0.40 10.47 13.43
C GLY A 178 -0.72 10.03 12.00
N GLN A 179 -1.71 10.64 11.35
CA GLN A 179 -2.07 10.28 9.97
C GLN A 179 -2.74 11.43 9.22
N GLY A 180 -2.78 11.33 7.90
CA GLY A 180 -3.56 12.24 7.06
C GLY A 180 -3.49 11.90 5.58
N ASP A 181 -4.27 12.66 4.82
CA ASP A 181 -4.42 12.49 3.37
C ASP A 181 -3.90 13.72 2.63
N VAL A 182 -3.19 13.49 1.54
CA VAL A 182 -2.66 14.53 0.66
C VAL A 182 -3.23 14.30 -0.73
N PHE A 183 -4.21 15.13 -1.07
CA PHE A 183 -4.90 15.06 -2.36
C PHE A 183 -4.03 15.59 -3.48
N LEU A 184 -4.17 14.98 -4.65
CA LEU A 184 -3.54 15.43 -5.88
C LEU A 184 -4.03 16.84 -6.19
N ASN A 185 -3.10 17.80 -6.23
CA ASN A 185 -3.39 19.17 -6.59
C ASN A 185 -3.64 19.25 -8.11
N LEU A 186 -4.90 19.46 -8.45
CA LEU A 186 -5.36 19.57 -9.83
C LEU A 186 -5.08 20.95 -10.46
N GLY A 187 -4.55 21.89 -9.68
CA GLY A 187 -4.53 23.31 -10.01
C GLY A 187 -5.91 23.94 -9.83
N GLN A 188 -5.97 25.20 -9.37
CA GLN A 188 -7.25 25.92 -9.40
C GLN A 188 -7.61 26.23 -10.85
N ASP A 189 -8.84 25.88 -11.25
CA ASP A 189 -9.52 26.51 -12.36
C ASP A 189 -9.75 27.98 -11.95
N ASN A 190 -8.83 28.88 -12.29
CA ASN A 190 -9.06 30.33 -12.21
C ASN A 190 -9.96 30.78 -13.35
#